data_AF-A0A421EJK4-F1
#
_entry.id   AF-A0A421EJK4-F1
#
_cell.length_a   1.000
_cell.length_b   1.000
_cell.length_c   1.000
_cell.angle_alpha   90.00
_cell.angle_beta   90.00
_cell.angle_gamma   90.00
#
_symmetry.space_group_name_H-M   'P 1'
#
loop_
_entity.id
_entity.type
_entity.pdbx_description
1 polymer ?
#
loop_
_entity_poly.entity_id
_entity_poly.type
_entity_poly.pdbx_seq_one_letter_code
_entity_poly.pdbx_strand_id
1 'polypeptide(L)'
;METWNKLPLAAMDWFAEREAINRNYYRPIYSIHKWWARRPGTTFRALGLATLTDDSVQAEDILRETSSGSFDGLFFEDQQEKFSDKTVLDPFVGGGTTLFELNRLGAQTIGYELNPVAWWTAKKSIDEVDLNKLRDRFERVLDDVRDELDEYYTTKDPDTGKECEILYSLQTQKVKCLSCEDSVQLFPRYELGKKKKTSPAVIYCKNEDCENRIEYLDHEIGETETCSSCGEEFDPSEGTYGYGKFTCSNGHKSDVKESLQRNDQKPEFEYFALYYRTPAGEKKFKEPDADDLNKVKQAENKLEEIREELPIPSQKIPDGDKTRAL
;
A
#
# COMPACT_ATOMS: atom_id res chain seq x y z
N MET A 1 -34.43 -29.47 4.19
CA MET A 1 -33.02 -29.73 3.79
C MET A 1 -32.14 -29.07 4.83
N GLU A 2 -31.01 -29.66 5.23
CA GLU A 2 -30.16 -28.97 6.23
C GLU A 2 -29.47 -27.76 5.60
N THR A 3 -29.40 -26.64 6.32
CA THR A 3 -28.86 -25.37 5.79
C THR A 3 -27.41 -25.49 5.29
N TRP A 4 -26.60 -26.38 5.89
CA TRP A 4 -25.23 -26.60 5.46
C TRP A 4 -25.12 -27.27 4.08
N ASN A 5 -26.17 -27.92 3.59
CA ASN A 5 -26.18 -28.48 2.23
C ASN A 5 -26.25 -27.40 1.14
N LYS A 6 -26.65 -26.17 1.50
CA LYS A 6 -26.68 -25.03 0.59
C LYS A 6 -25.32 -24.33 0.50
N LEU A 7 -24.29 -24.74 1.26
CA LEU A 7 -23.02 -24.01 1.30
C LEU A 7 -22.06 -24.47 0.19
N PRO A 8 -21.66 -23.57 -0.73
CA PRO A 8 -20.70 -23.88 -1.79
C PRO A 8 -19.27 -23.79 -1.24
N LEU A 9 -18.88 -24.76 -0.39
CA LEU A 9 -17.67 -24.72 0.44
C LEU A 9 -16.38 -24.44 -0.36
N ALA A 10 -16.18 -25.12 -1.49
CA ALA A 10 -14.98 -24.95 -2.31
C ALA A 10 -14.85 -23.52 -2.86
N ALA A 11 -15.95 -22.95 -3.34
CA ALA A 11 -15.96 -21.57 -3.83
C ALA A 11 -15.80 -20.57 -2.67
N MET A 12 -16.46 -20.82 -1.53
CA MET A 12 -16.31 -19.99 -0.33
C MET A 12 -14.85 -19.90 0.13
N ASP A 13 -14.12 -21.01 0.18
CA ASP A 13 -12.71 -21.05 0.56
C ASP A 13 -11.85 -20.26 -0.42
N TRP A 14 -12.05 -20.45 -1.73
CA TRP A 14 -11.33 -19.71 -2.77
C TRP A 14 -11.51 -18.19 -2.65
N PHE A 15 -12.74 -17.73 -2.42
CA PHE A 15 -13.02 -16.31 -2.24
C PHE A 15 -12.49 -15.76 -0.92
N ALA A 16 -12.58 -16.52 0.17
CA ALA A 16 -12.08 -16.14 1.48
C ALA A 16 -10.55 -15.93 1.49
N GLU A 17 -9.80 -16.82 0.83
CA GLU A 17 -8.34 -16.71 0.71
C GLU A 17 -7.93 -15.42 -0.01
N ARG A 18 -8.57 -15.13 -1.16
CA ARG A 18 -8.28 -13.92 -1.94
C ARG A 18 -8.66 -12.65 -1.20
N GLU A 19 -9.79 -12.65 -0.49
CA GLU A 19 -10.20 -11.52 0.35
C GLU A 19 -9.18 -11.27 1.47
N ALA A 20 -8.67 -12.33 2.11
CA ALA A 20 -7.77 -12.22 3.25
C ALA A 20 -6.41 -11.60 2.88
N ILE A 21 -5.89 -11.87 1.69
CA ILE A 21 -4.58 -11.37 1.24
C ILE A 21 -4.63 -9.87 0.90
N ASN A 22 -5.68 -9.39 0.23
CA ASN A 22 -5.79 -8.00 -0.25
C ASN A 22 -7.09 -7.32 0.21
N ARG A 23 -7.35 -7.37 1.52
CA ARG A 23 -8.62 -6.91 2.11
C ARG A 23 -8.93 -5.44 1.81
N ASN A 24 -7.93 -4.58 1.74
CA ASN A 24 -8.09 -3.16 1.40
C ASN A 24 -8.67 -2.94 -0.01
N TYR A 25 -8.35 -3.82 -0.97
CA TYR A 25 -8.89 -3.76 -2.32
C TYR A 25 -10.31 -4.35 -2.40
N TYR A 26 -10.52 -5.54 -1.83
CA TYR A 26 -11.80 -6.26 -1.95
C TYR A 26 -12.87 -5.81 -0.95
N ARG A 27 -12.49 -5.22 0.17
CA ARG A 27 -13.37 -4.78 1.25
C ARG A 27 -12.88 -3.46 1.87
N PRO A 28 -12.90 -2.35 1.10
CA PRO A 28 -12.39 -1.05 1.56
C PRO A 28 -13.08 -0.58 2.86
N ILE A 29 -14.39 -0.81 2.98
CA ILE A 29 -15.17 -0.49 4.18
C ILE A 29 -14.64 -1.17 5.46
N TYR A 30 -14.03 -2.35 5.35
CA TYR A 30 -13.44 -3.06 6.49
C TYR A 30 -12.08 -2.49 6.89
N SER A 31 -11.58 -1.49 6.16
CA SER A 31 -10.33 -0.79 6.41
C SER A 31 -10.52 0.53 7.17
N ILE A 32 -11.76 0.92 7.52
CA ILE A 32 -12.04 2.09 8.38
C ILE A 32 -11.23 2.00 9.69
N HIS A 33 -11.17 0.81 10.30
CA HIS A 33 -10.32 0.55 11.44
C HIS A 33 -9.88 -0.93 11.45
N LYS A 34 -8.63 -1.18 11.85
CA LYS A 34 -8.10 -2.55 11.98
C LYS A 34 -8.73 -3.21 13.21
N TRP A 35 -9.56 -4.23 12.99
CA TRP A 35 -10.10 -5.08 14.05
C TRP A 35 -9.55 -6.51 13.95
N TRP A 36 -9.31 -7.12 15.10
CA TRP A 36 -8.81 -8.50 15.20
C TRP A 36 -9.90 -9.53 14.86
N ALA A 37 -9.46 -10.69 14.38
CA ALA A 37 -10.31 -11.86 14.10
C ALA A 37 -11.53 -11.60 13.20
N ARG A 38 -11.51 -10.53 12.39
CA ARG A 38 -12.59 -10.22 11.45
C ARG A 38 -12.68 -11.32 10.40
N ARG A 39 -13.86 -11.94 10.27
CA ARG A 39 -14.11 -13.00 9.29
C ARG A 39 -14.31 -12.43 7.88
N PRO A 40 -13.95 -13.19 6.83
CA PRO A 40 -14.17 -12.75 5.45
C PRO A 40 -15.63 -12.45 5.18
N GLY A 41 -15.89 -11.33 4.51
CA GLY A 41 -17.23 -10.92 4.12
C GLY A 41 -17.83 -11.87 3.08
N THR A 42 -17.01 -12.42 2.19
CA THR A 42 -17.43 -13.47 1.23
C THR A 42 -18.08 -14.65 1.94
N THR A 43 -17.46 -15.17 3.00
CA THR A 43 -18.01 -16.26 3.81
C THR A 43 -19.36 -15.88 4.41
N PHE A 44 -19.48 -14.70 5.02
CA PHE A 44 -20.72 -14.27 5.67
C PHE A 44 -21.85 -13.97 4.69
N ARG A 45 -21.55 -13.49 3.49
CA ARG A 45 -22.55 -13.34 2.43
C ARG A 45 -23.12 -14.69 1.99
N ALA A 46 -22.27 -15.69 1.76
CA ALA A 46 -22.72 -17.03 1.39
C ALA A 46 -23.54 -17.69 2.51
N LEU A 47 -23.11 -17.56 3.76
CA LEU A 47 -23.89 -17.98 4.93
C LEU A 47 -25.25 -17.27 5.00
N GLY A 48 -25.27 -15.97 4.74
CA GLY A 48 -26.49 -15.17 4.65
C GLY A 48 -27.46 -15.70 3.62
N LEU A 49 -27.00 -15.90 2.39
CA LEU A 49 -27.82 -16.44 1.32
C LEU A 49 -28.37 -17.83 1.70
N ALA A 50 -27.52 -18.75 2.16
CA ALA A 50 -27.93 -20.09 2.55
C ALA A 50 -28.98 -20.08 3.68
N THR A 51 -28.87 -19.13 4.61
CA THR A 51 -29.78 -18.99 5.75
C THR A 51 -31.09 -18.34 5.37
N LEU A 52 -31.06 -17.31 4.51
CA LEU A 52 -32.22 -16.46 4.22
C LEU A 52 -33.07 -16.96 3.05
N THR A 53 -32.52 -17.79 2.15
CA THR A 53 -33.28 -18.42 1.06
C THR A 53 -34.01 -19.68 1.50
N ASP A 54 -35.15 -19.97 0.87
CA ASP A 54 -35.93 -21.18 1.11
C ASP A 54 -35.20 -22.47 0.67
N ASP A 55 -35.80 -23.63 0.96
CA ASP A 55 -35.23 -24.96 0.73
C ASP A 55 -35.16 -25.40 -0.74
N SER A 56 -35.70 -24.63 -1.67
CA SER A 56 -35.52 -24.88 -3.10
C SER A 56 -34.12 -24.53 -3.58
N VAL A 57 -33.47 -23.55 -2.95
CA VAL A 57 -32.13 -23.06 -3.32
C VAL A 57 -31.06 -24.07 -2.91
N GLN A 58 -30.22 -24.44 -3.87
CA GLN A 58 -29.06 -25.32 -3.71
C GLN A 58 -27.74 -24.54 -3.64
N ALA A 59 -26.63 -25.24 -3.36
CA ALA A 59 -25.31 -24.62 -3.28
C ALA A 59 -24.90 -23.95 -4.61
N GLU A 60 -25.23 -24.58 -5.73
CA GLU A 60 -24.94 -24.10 -7.07
C GLU A 60 -25.76 -22.86 -7.46
N ASP A 61 -26.91 -22.63 -6.83
CA ASP A 61 -27.70 -21.41 -7.03
C ASP A 61 -27.07 -20.23 -6.29
N ILE A 62 -26.47 -20.48 -5.13
CA ILE A 62 -25.80 -19.44 -4.32
C ILE A 62 -24.53 -18.96 -5.02
N LEU A 63 -23.63 -19.89 -5.34
CA LEU A 63 -22.35 -19.57 -5.95
C LEU A 63 -21.83 -20.79 -6.70
N ARG A 64 -21.66 -20.65 -8.01
CA ARG A 64 -21.19 -21.72 -8.89
C ARG A 64 -20.03 -21.24 -9.74
N GLU A 65 -19.07 -22.14 -9.94
CA GLU A 65 -18.03 -21.98 -10.95
C GLU A 65 -18.55 -22.45 -12.31
N THR A 66 -18.48 -21.58 -13.29
CA THR A 66 -18.82 -21.85 -14.69
C THR A 66 -17.73 -22.68 -15.36
N SER A 67 -18.05 -23.33 -16.48
CA SER A 67 -17.07 -24.07 -17.29
C SER A 67 -15.91 -23.21 -17.83
N SER A 68 -16.04 -21.88 -17.81
CA SER A 68 -14.99 -20.94 -18.21
C SER A 68 -14.00 -20.59 -17.08
N GLY A 69 -14.21 -21.09 -15.85
CA GLY A 69 -13.46 -20.69 -14.66
C GLY A 69 -13.91 -19.35 -14.04
N SER A 70 -15.01 -18.77 -14.53
CA SER A 70 -15.67 -17.60 -13.91
C SER A 70 -16.73 -18.05 -12.90
N PHE A 71 -17.24 -17.15 -12.05
CA PHE A 71 -18.28 -17.47 -11.06
C PHE A 71 -19.61 -16.74 -11.33
N ASP A 72 -20.72 -17.40 -11.06
CA ASP A 72 -22.09 -16.85 -11.13
C ASP A 72 -22.95 -17.31 -9.93
N GLY A 73 -24.20 -16.81 -9.87
CA GLY A 73 -25.19 -17.15 -8.83
C GLY A 73 -25.65 -15.96 -7.98
N LEU A 74 -26.54 -16.24 -7.02
CA LEU A 74 -27.17 -15.24 -6.12
C LEU A 74 -26.14 -14.36 -5.39
N PHE A 75 -24.92 -14.86 -5.18
CA PHE A 75 -23.82 -14.14 -4.55
C PHE A 75 -23.45 -12.81 -5.25
N PHE A 76 -23.60 -12.74 -6.57
CA PHE A 76 -23.25 -11.57 -7.40
C PHE A 76 -24.45 -10.71 -7.78
N GLU A 77 -25.65 -11.21 -7.57
CA GLU A 77 -26.87 -10.51 -7.89
C GLU A 77 -27.20 -9.46 -6.82
N ASP A 78 -27.70 -8.31 -7.25
CA ASP A 78 -28.28 -7.31 -6.35
C ASP A 78 -29.57 -7.86 -5.76
N GLN A 79 -29.55 -8.20 -4.47
CA GLN A 79 -30.70 -8.77 -3.78
C GLN A 79 -31.73 -7.71 -3.35
N GLN A 80 -31.46 -6.41 -3.53
CA GLN A 80 -32.37 -5.29 -3.22
C GLN A 80 -33.17 -5.49 -1.92
N GLU A 81 -34.50 -5.59 -2.03
CA GLU A 81 -35.45 -5.77 -0.93
C GLU A 81 -35.82 -7.25 -0.68
N LYS A 82 -35.15 -8.21 -1.33
CA LYS A 82 -35.51 -9.65 -1.27
C LYS A 82 -35.60 -10.18 0.15
N PHE A 83 -34.75 -9.67 1.04
CA PHE A 83 -34.76 -10.03 2.46
C PHE A 83 -35.15 -8.87 3.38
N SER A 84 -35.85 -7.86 2.87
CA SER A 84 -36.31 -6.69 3.64
C SER A 84 -37.27 -7.04 4.78
N ASP A 85 -37.96 -8.17 4.69
CA ASP A 85 -38.83 -8.73 5.72
C ASP A 85 -38.05 -9.49 6.81
N LYS A 86 -36.74 -9.68 6.66
CA LYS A 86 -35.89 -10.42 7.60
C LYS A 86 -35.18 -9.48 8.56
N THR A 87 -35.14 -9.87 9.82
CA THR A 87 -34.33 -9.21 10.86
C THR A 87 -33.28 -10.17 11.38
N VAL A 88 -32.01 -9.75 11.38
CA VAL A 88 -30.89 -10.52 11.90
C VAL A 88 -30.30 -9.83 13.12
N LEU A 89 -30.13 -10.60 14.19
CA LEU A 89 -29.48 -10.16 15.42
C LEU A 89 -28.09 -10.78 15.52
N ASP A 90 -27.06 -9.95 15.65
CA ASP A 90 -25.71 -10.37 16.04
C ASP A 90 -25.37 -9.79 17.43
N PRO A 91 -25.42 -10.59 18.51
CA PRO A 91 -25.11 -10.10 19.85
C PRO A 91 -23.60 -9.91 20.10
N PHE A 92 -22.73 -10.28 19.15
CA PHE A 92 -21.27 -10.22 19.27
C PHE A 92 -20.63 -9.72 17.96
N VAL A 93 -21.00 -8.50 17.59
CA VAL A 93 -20.73 -7.90 16.26
C VAL A 93 -19.25 -7.88 15.91
N GLY A 94 -18.38 -7.61 16.90
CA GLY A 94 -16.96 -7.39 16.67
C GLY A 94 -16.73 -6.35 15.58
N GLY A 95 -16.04 -6.74 14.51
CA GLY A 95 -15.75 -5.85 13.38
C GLY A 95 -16.98 -5.45 12.54
N GLY A 96 -18.12 -6.15 12.66
CA GLY A 96 -19.35 -5.82 11.92
C GLY A 96 -19.59 -6.61 10.64
N THR A 97 -18.86 -7.70 10.39
CA THR A 97 -19.00 -8.49 9.15
C THR A 97 -20.43 -9.01 8.95
N THR A 98 -21.05 -9.59 9.99
CA THR A 98 -22.43 -10.12 9.91
C THR A 98 -23.43 -9.04 9.52
N LEU A 99 -23.45 -7.94 10.28
CA LEU A 99 -24.41 -6.85 10.06
C LEU A 99 -24.26 -6.31 8.63
N PHE A 100 -23.03 -6.05 8.20
CA PHE A 100 -22.80 -5.41 6.92
C PHE A 100 -23.13 -6.32 5.73
N GLU A 101 -22.70 -7.59 5.73
CA GLU A 101 -22.98 -8.47 4.60
C GLU A 101 -24.46 -8.86 4.52
N LEU A 102 -25.17 -8.96 5.64
CA LEU A 102 -26.60 -9.26 5.62
C LEU A 102 -27.45 -8.03 5.31
N ASN A 103 -27.03 -6.85 5.75
CA ASN A 103 -27.66 -5.59 5.32
C ASN A 103 -27.52 -5.37 3.81
N ARG A 104 -26.38 -5.73 3.21
CA ARG A 104 -26.19 -5.73 1.74
C ARG A 104 -27.12 -6.68 0.98
N LEU A 105 -27.63 -7.72 1.63
CA LEU A 105 -28.64 -8.60 1.04
C LEU A 105 -30.06 -8.02 1.19
N GLY A 106 -30.22 -6.89 1.87
CA GLY A 106 -31.51 -6.24 2.12
C GLY A 106 -32.10 -6.49 3.51
N ALA A 107 -31.45 -7.31 4.35
CA ALA A 107 -31.97 -7.62 5.68
C ALA A 107 -31.82 -6.44 6.66
N GLN A 108 -32.76 -6.33 7.60
CA GLN A 108 -32.63 -5.47 8.77
C GLN A 108 -31.63 -6.12 9.74
N THR A 109 -30.65 -5.36 10.23
CA THR A 109 -29.61 -5.92 11.11
C THR A 109 -29.50 -5.16 12.42
N ILE A 110 -29.48 -5.90 13.52
CA ILE A 110 -29.36 -5.39 14.89
C ILE A 110 -28.09 -5.98 15.50
N GLY A 111 -27.27 -5.14 16.13
CA GLY A 111 -25.98 -5.55 16.66
C GLY A 111 -25.71 -5.05 18.07
N TYR A 112 -25.09 -5.88 18.90
CA TYR A 112 -24.54 -5.49 20.20
C TYR A 112 -23.02 -5.71 20.25
N GLU A 113 -22.32 -4.75 20.83
CA GLU A 113 -20.87 -4.82 21.03
C GLU A 113 -20.49 -3.97 22.25
N LEU A 114 -19.70 -4.56 23.15
CA LEU A 114 -19.27 -3.91 24.39
C LEU A 114 -18.06 -3.01 24.14
N ASN A 115 -17.16 -3.42 23.23
CA ASN A 115 -15.98 -2.64 22.94
C ASN A 115 -16.34 -1.38 22.13
N PRO A 116 -16.04 -0.17 22.64
CA PRO A 116 -16.46 1.08 22.00
C PRO A 116 -15.84 1.30 20.61
N VAL A 117 -14.62 0.81 20.38
CA VAL A 117 -13.94 0.93 19.08
C VAL A 117 -14.58 0.01 18.05
N ALA A 118 -14.87 -1.24 18.43
CA ALA A 118 -15.56 -2.19 17.56
C ALA A 118 -16.98 -1.73 17.23
N TRP A 119 -17.74 -1.33 18.25
CA TRP A 119 -19.08 -0.77 18.10
C TRP A 119 -19.07 0.42 17.14
N TRP A 120 -18.16 1.37 17.35
CA TRP A 120 -18.05 2.56 16.49
C TRP A 120 -17.70 2.17 15.05
N THR A 121 -16.75 1.25 14.87
CA THR A 121 -16.33 0.77 13.55
C THR A 121 -17.48 0.09 12.80
N ALA A 122 -18.20 -0.82 13.46
CA ALA A 122 -19.34 -1.52 12.87
C ALA A 122 -20.46 -0.55 12.51
N LYS A 123 -20.81 0.37 13.43
CA LYS A 123 -21.80 1.42 13.20
C LYS A 123 -21.43 2.30 12.01
N LYS A 124 -20.21 2.84 11.98
CA LYS A 124 -19.75 3.72 10.89
C LYS A 124 -19.55 3.01 9.55
N SER A 125 -19.50 1.68 9.55
CA SER A 125 -19.50 0.91 8.31
C SER A 125 -20.89 0.81 7.64
N ILE A 126 -21.97 1.10 8.38
CA ILE A 126 -23.37 0.97 7.92
C ILE A 126 -24.12 2.31 7.94
N ASP A 127 -23.73 3.26 8.80
CA ASP A 127 -24.34 4.59 8.89
C ASP A 127 -24.47 5.24 7.50
N GLU A 128 -25.61 5.89 7.25
CA GLU A 128 -25.79 6.72 6.08
C GLU A 128 -24.86 7.93 6.13
N VAL A 129 -24.21 8.22 5.00
CA VAL A 129 -23.26 9.32 4.87
C VAL A 129 -23.65 10.19 3.68
N ASP A 130 -23.77 11.50 3.91
CA ASP A 130 -23.85 12.49 2.84
C ASP A 130 -22.48 12.56 2.14
N LEU A 131 -22.41 11.96 0.95
CA LEU A 131 -21.17 11.88 0.16
C LEU A 131 -20.67 13.25 -0.30
N ASN A 132 -21.57 14.23 -0.49
CA ASN A 132 -21.15 15.59 -0.86
C ASN A 132 -20.48 16.25 0.34
N LYS A 133 -21.10 16.20 1.51
CA LYS A 133 -20.51 16.75 2.74
C LYS A 133 -19.18 16.09 3.10
N LEU A 134 -19.06 14.77 2.88
CA LEU A 134 -17.81 14.05 3.09
C LEU A 134 -16.72 14.51 2.12
N ARG A 135 -17.04 14.64 0.83
CA ARG A 135 -16.10 15.12 -0.19
C ARG A 135 -15.67 16.55 0.09
N ASP A 136 -16.60 17.45 0.39
CA ASP A 136 -16.29 18.84 0.71
C ASP A 136 -15.38 18.94 1.94
N ARG A 137 -15.56 18.07 2.93
CA ARG A 137 -14.68 18.04 4.12
C ARG A 137 -13.29 17.49 3.78
N PHE A 138 -13.22 16.47 2.91
CA PHE A 138 -11.96 15.93 2.43
C PHE A 138 -11.17 16.97 1.64
N GLU A 139 -11.81 17.68 0.72
CA GLU A 139 -11.20 18.75 -0.08
C GLU A 139 -10.62 19.84 0.82
N ARG A 140 -11.38 20.30 1.83
CA ARG A 140 -10.86 21.30 2.79
C ARG A 140 -9.63 20.82 3.56
N VAL A 141 -9.64 19.57 4.05
CA VAL A 141 -8.47 19.01 4.74
C VAL A 141 -7.27 18.93 3.80
N LEU A 142 -7.51 18.56 2.54
CA LEU A 142 -6.46 18.50 1.55
C LEU A 142 -5.90 19.90 1.26
N ASP A 143 -6.76 20.90 1.04
CA ASP A 143 -6.36 22.29 0.81
C ASP A 143 -5.56 22.84 1.99
N ASP A 144 -6.05 22.67 3.23
CA ASP A 144 -5.34 23.11 4.45
C ASP A 144 -3.93 22.48 4.54
N VAL A 145 -3.78 21.20 4.20
CA VAL A 145 -2.49 20.49 4.21
C VAL A 145 -1.58 20.99 3.09
N ARG A 146 -2.13 21.22 1.90
CA ARG A 146 -1.37 21.72 0.74
C ARG A 146 -0.86 23.13 0.97
N ASP A 147 -1.68 24.01 1.54
CA ASP A 147 -1.30 25.37 1.89
C ASP A 147 -0.09 25.41 2.83
N GLU A 148 0.04 24.42 3.73
CA GLU A 148 1.17 24.31 4.65
C GLU A 148 2.39 23.62 4.05
N LEU A 149 2.20 22.58 3.22
CA LEU A 149 3.27 21.65 2.87
C LEU A 149 3.72 21.68 1.40
N ASP A 150 2.92 22.20 0.46
CA ASP A 150 3.19 22.06 -0.99
C ASP A 150 4.56 22.61 -1.40
N GLU A 151 5.07 23.65 -0.73
CA GLU A 151 6.40 24.21 -1.00
C GLU A 151 7.52 23.15 -0.91
N TYR A 152 7.42 22.23 0.05
CA TYR A 152 8.40 21.15 0.25
C TYR A 152 8.26 20.01 -0.77
N TYR A 153 7.12 19.94 -1.48
CA TYR A 153 6.80 18.89 -2.46
C TYR A 153 6.84 19.40 -3.90
N THR A 154 7.62 20.45 -4.17
CA THR A 154 7.82 20.99 -5.51
C THR A 154 9.29 20.92 -5.94
N THR A 155 9.52 20.75 -7.24
CA THR A 155 10.85 20.79 -7.87
C THR A 155 10.80 21.61 -9.16
N LYS A 156 11.92 21.81 -9.84
CA LYS A 156 11.98 22.39 -11.18
C LYS A 156 12.30 21.31 -12.21
N ASP A 157 11.56 21.31 -13.31
CA ASP A 157 11.85 20.49 -14.49
C ASP A 157 13.18 20.96 -15.12
N PRO A 158 14.21 20.11 -15.22
CA PRO A 158 15.52 20.50 -15.77
C PRO A 158 15.43 21.03 -17.21
N ASP A 159 14.46 20.54 -17.99
CA ASP A 159 14.30 20.92 -19.40
C ASP A 159 13.67 22.31 -19.57
N THR A 160 12.70 22.65 -18.73
CA THR A 160 11.87 23.87 -18.90
C THR A 160 12.05 24.92 -17.81
N GLY A 161 12.68 24.57 -16.69
CA GLY A 161 12.81 25.41 -15.50
C GLY A 161 11.50 25.68 -14.78
N LYS A 162 10.39 25.08 -15.20
CA LYS A 162 9.07 25.29 -14.59
C LYS A 162 8.94 24.51 -13.30
N GLU A 163 8.24 25.11 -12.34
CA GLU A 163 7.85 24.43 -11.11
C GLU A 163 6.93 23.24 -11.40
N CYS A 164 7.20 22.14 -10.71
CA CYS A 164 6.57 20.84 -10.88
C CYS A 164 6.26 20.23 -9.51
N GLU A 165 5.26 19.37 -9.46
CA GLU A 165 4.86 18.66 -8.24
C GLU A 165 5.65 17.35 -8.12
N ILE A 166 6.31 17.14 -6.98
CA ILE A 166 6.96 15.88 -6.64
C ILE A 166 5.86 14.89 -6.23
N LEU A 167 5.79 13.75 -6.93
CA LEU A 167 4.89 12.66 -6.60
C LEU A 167 5.54 11.70 -5.60
N TYR A 168 6.84 11.43 -5.76
CA TYR A 168 7.61 10.55 -4.88
C TYR A 168 9.06 11.01 -4.79
N SER A 169 9.61 10.96 -3.58
CA SER A 169 11.03 11.18 -3.31
C SER A 169 11.67 9.83 -2.97
N LEU A 170 12.56 9.35 -3.83
CA LEU A 170 13.15 8.02 -3.71
C LEU A 170 14.44 8.08 -2.90
N GLN A 171 14.53 7.22 -1.89
CA GLN A 171 15.67 7.11 -1.00
C GLN A 171 16.29 5.72 -1.04
N THR A 172 17.61 5.67 -0.88
CA THR A 172 18.38 4.44 -0.67
C THR A 172 18.96 4.45 0.73
N GLN A 173 18.98 3.30 1.40
CA GLN A 173 19.63 3.17 2.69
C GLN A 173 21.15 3.01 2.48
N LYS A 174 21.97 3.64 3.31
CA LYS A 174 23.42 3.42 3.35
C LYS A 174 23.82 2.51 4.51
N VAL A 175 24.72 1.56 4.22
CA VAL A 175 25.27 0.64 5.23
C VAL A 175 26.77 0.46 4.98
N LYS A 176 27.56 0.39 6.05
CA LYS A 176 29.00 0.08 5.95
C LYS A 176 29.23 -1.43 5.84
N CYS A 177 30.09 -1.82 4.91
CA CYS A 177 30.55 -3.20 4.82
C CYS A 177 31.43 -3.54 6.04
N LEU A 178 31.15 -4.66 6.71
CA LEU A 178 31.93 -5.12 7.87
C LEU A 178 33.35 -5.59 7.53
N SER A 179 33.63 -5.87 6.25
CA SER A 179 34.93 -6.42 5.82
C SER A 179 35.89 -5.34 5.31
N CYS A 180 35.38 -4.32 4.62
CA CYS A 180 36.22 -3.30 3.98
C CYS A 180 35.79 -1.86 4.27
N GLU A 181 34.83 -1.66 5.17
CA GLU A 181 34.28 -0.35 5.59
C GLU A 181 33.63 0.51 4.50
N ASP A 182 33.64 0.00 3.26
CA ASP A 182 32.99 0.60 2.09
C ASP A 182 31.52 0.93 2.38
N SER A 183 31.09 2.13 2.00
CA SER A 183 29.71 2.59 2.18
C SER A 183 28.90 2.12 1.00
N VAL A 184 27.85 1.34 1.24
CA VAL A 184 27.04 0.72 0.20
C VAL A 184 25.63 1.31 0.22
N GLN A 185 25.22 1.89 -0.91
CA GLN A 185 23.81 2.21 -1.17
C GLN A 185 23.04 0.91 -1.43
N LEU A 186 21.92 0.69 -0.74
CA LEU A 186 21.12 -0.54 -0.82
C LEU A 186 20.04 -0.44 -1.91
N PHE A 187 20.37 -0.85 -3.13
CA PHE A 187 19.41 -0.95 -4.22
C PHE A 187 18.96 -2.39 -4.42
N PRO A 188 17.65 -2.69 -4.44
CA PRO A 188 17.19 -4.02 -4.88
C PRO A 188 17.33 -4.22 -6.38
N ARG A 189 17.32 -3.12 -7.14
CA ARG A 189 17.44 -3.01 -8.59
C ARG A 189 17.68 -1.55 -8.95
N TYR A 190 18.12 -1.34 -10.18
CA TYR A 190 18.37 -0.04 -10.78
C TYR A 190 17.31 0.36 -11.83
N GLU A 191 16.33 -0.51 -12.12
CA GLU A 191 15.11 -0.16 -12.88
C GLU A 191 14.21 0.78 -12.05
N LEU A 192 13.98 2.01 -12.55
CA LEU A 192 13.03 2.97 -11.98
C LEU A 192 11.66 2.89 -12.66
N GLY A 193 11.62 2.57 -13.95
CA GLY A 193 10.38 2.47 -14.71
C GLY A 193 10.51 1.59 -15.95
N LYS A 194 9.51 0.75 -16.20
CA LYS A 194 9.45 -0.09 -17.40
C LYS A 194 8.96 0.69 -18.61
N LYS A 195 9.41 0.25 -19.80
CA LYS A 195 8.90 0.75 -21.07
C LYS A 195 7.40 0.48 -21.17
N LYS A 196 6.66 1.47 -21.64
CA LYS A 196 5.25 1.32 -22.03
C LYS A 196 5.06 1.83 -23.45
N LYS A 197 3.89 1.60 -24.02
CA LYS A 197 3.54 2.14 -25.34
C LYS A 197 3.73 3.66 -25.44
N THR A 198 3.43 4.39 -24.37
CA THR A 198 3.43 5.86 -24.33
C THR A 198 4.49 6.46 -23.41
N SER A 199 5.37 5.66 -22.81
CA SER A 199 6.44 6.17 -21.94
C SER A 199 7.74 5.38 -22.14
N PRO A 200 8.91 6.03 -22.06
CA PRO A 200 10.20 5.37 -22.05
C PRO A 200 10.37 4.48 -20.81
N ALA A 201 11.33 3.55 -20.87
CA ALA A 201 11.91 2.93 -19.68
C ALA A 201 12.85 3.93 -18.99
N VAL A 202 13.13 3.72 -17.71
CA VAL A 202 14.00 4.58 -16.90
C VAL A 202 14.88 3.72 -16.01
N ILE A 203 16.19 3.93 -16.07
CA ILE A 203 17.19 3.25 -15.26
C ILE A 203 18.02 4.25 -14.44
N TYR A 204 18.62 3.76 -13.35
CA TYR A 204 19.56 4.49 -12.50
C TYR A 204 20.96 3.87 -12.59
N CYS A 205 21.97 4.62 -13.03
CA CYS A 205 23.33 4.11 -13.18
C CYS A 205 23.90 3.64 -11.84
N LYS A 206 24.47 2.43 -11.78
CA LYS A 206 25.08 1.90 -10.56
C LYS A 206 26.38 2.62 -10.16
N ASN A 207 27.06 3.27 -11.11
CA ASN A 207 28.31 3.98 -10.83
C ASN A 207 28.02 5.26 -10.06
N GLU A 208 28.53 5.36 -8.83
CA GLU A 208 28.32 6.52 -7.95
C GLU A 208 29.05 7.78 -8.44
N ASP A 209 30.10 7.62 -9.25
CA ASP A 209 30.89 8.74 -9.80
C ASP A 209 30.32 9.27 -11.15
N CYS A 210 29.16 8.78 -11.58
CA CYS A 210 28.53 9.18 -12.83
C CYS A 210 27.84 10.55 -12.70
N GLU A 211 28.07 11.45 -13.66
CA GLU A 211 27.53 12.82 -13.65
C GLU A 211 26.02 12.89 -13.90
N ASN A 212 25.45 11.94 -14.64
CA ASN A 212 24.01 11.82 -14.84
C ASN A 212 23.60 10.34 -14.71
N ARG A 213 23.06 10.00 -13.55
CA ARG A 213 22.70 8.62 -13.22
C ARG A 213 21.32 8.25 -13.72
N ILE A 214 20.44 9.17 -14.10
CA ILE A 214 19.09 8.82 -14.60
C ILE A 214 19.07 8.84 -16.13
N GLU A 215 18.74 7.69 -16.72
CA GLU A 215 18.67 7.53 -18.17
C GLU A 215 17.30 7.04 -18.62
N TYR A 216 16.83 7.61 -19.73
CA TYR A 216 15.59 7.24 -20.39
C TYR A 216 15.88 6.38 -21.61
N LEU A 217 15.24 5.23 -21.69
CA LEU A 217 15.43 4.26 -22.77
C LEU A 217 14.16 4.16 -23.62
N ASP A 218 14.33 4.24 -24.94
CA ASP A 218 13.23 4.06 -25.89
C ASP A 218 12.93 2.58 -26.23
N HIS A 219 13.61 1.65 -25.57
CA HIS A 219 13.44 0.20 -25.71
C HIS A 219 13.13 -0.46 -24.36
N GLU A 220 12.79 -1.76 -24.38
CA GLU A 220 12.66 -2.57 -23.16
C GLU A 220 14.03 -2.76 -22.51
N ILE A 221 14.08 -2.75 -21.18
CA ILE A 221 15.34 -2.92 -20.43
C ILE A 221 15.86 -4.35 -20.63
N GLY A 222 17.10 -4.46 -21.09
CA GLY A 222 17.81 -5.73 -21.28
C GLY A 222 18.46 -6.28 -20.01
N GLU A 223 19.10 -7.46 -20.14
CA GLU A 223 19.90 -8.07 -19.07
C GLU A 223 21.20 -7.30 -18.79
N THR A 224 21.68 -6.52 -19.76
CA THR A 224 22.83 -5.63 -19.60
C THR A 224 22.52 -4.32 -20.32
N GLU A 225 22.70 -3.21 -19.62
CA GLU A 225 22.64 -1.85 -20.17
C GLU A 225 24.00 -1.16 -20.01
N THR A 226 24.34 -0.29 -20.96
CA THR A 226 25.53 0.56 -20.90
C THR A 226 25.09 1.99 -20.63
N CYS A 227 25.54 2.56 -19.51
CA CYS A 227 25.28 3.95 -19.17
C CYS A 227 25.85 4.88 -20.24
N SER A 228 25.01 5.71 -20.85
CA SER A 228 25.41 6.69 -21.86
C SER A 228 26.28 7.83 -21.30
N SER A 229 26.17 8.13 -20.01
CA SER A 229 26.96 9.17 -19.34
C SER A 229 28.40 8.73 -19.00
N CYS A 230 28.59 7.55 -18.40
CA CYS A 230 29.90 7.11 -17.90
C CYS A 230 30.45 5.83 -18.54
N GLY A 231 29.67 5.16 -19.39
CA GLY A 231 30.06 3.92 -20.06
C GLY A 231 29.99 2.66 -19.19
N GLU A 232 29.51 2.76 -17.94
CA GLU A 232 29.38 1.61 -17.05
C GLU A 232 28.38 0.59 -17.60
N GLU A 233 28.80 -0.68 -17.71
CA GLU A 233 27.92 -1.79 -18.07
C GLU A 233 27.38 -2.49 -16.81
N PHE A 234 26.06 -2.70 -16.75
CA PHE A 234 25.42 -3.35 -15.61
C PHE A 234 24.07 -3.96 -15.95
N ASP A 235 23.63 -4.91 -15.12
CA ASP A 235 22.27 -5.45 -15.16
C ASP A 235 21.34 -4.57 -14.30
N PRO A 236 20.36 -3.85 -14.88
CA PRO A 236 19.48 -2.99 -14.09
C PRO A 236 18.52 -3.73 -13.16
N SER A 237 18.34 -5.04 -13.35
CA SER A 237 17.53 -5.90 -12.48
C SER A 237 18.28 -6.39 -11.25
N GLU A 238 19.62 -6.39 -11.28
CA GLU A 238 20.49 -6.79 -10.17
C GLU A 238 21.03 -5.58 -9.39
N GLY A 239 20.46 -5.34 -8.22
CA GLY A 239 20.97 -4.34 -7.28
C GLY A 239 21.99 -4.88 -6.27
N THR A 240 22.52 -3.99 -5.44
CA THR A 240 23.45 -4.34 -4.34
C THR A 240 22.78 -5.05 -3.17
N TYR A 241 21.45 -5.07 -3.09
CA TYR A 241 20.67 -5.56 -1.94
C TYR A 241 19.62 -6.61 -2.32
N GLY A 242 19.49 -7.65 -1.50
CA GLY A 242 18.42 -8.64 -1.62
C GLY A 242 18.28 -9.51 -0.38
N TYR A 243 17.04 -9.79 0.02
CA TYR A 243 16.71 -10.71 1.12
C TYR A 243 17.46 -10.41 2.44
N GLY A 244 17.61 -9.14 2.79
CA GLY A 244 18.30 -8.71 4.02
C GLY A 244 19.84 -8.69 3.94
N LYS A 245 20.41 -9.05 2.80
CA LYS A 245 21.86 -9.05 2.55
C LYS A 245 22.23 -8.03 1.49
N PHE A 246 23.48 -7.59 1.51
CA PHE A 246 24.03 -6.71 0.50
C PHE A 246 25.44 -7.14 0.05
N THR A 247 25.83 -6.69 -1.13
CA THR A 247 27.17 -6.90 -1.70
C THR A 247 27.84 -5.55 -1.92
N CYS A 248 29.04 -5.35 -1.38
CA CYS A 248 29.80 -4.11 -1.60
C CYS A 248 30.56 -4.13 -2.94
N SER A 249 31.17 -3.01 -3.31
CA SER A 249 31.97 -2.87 -4.53
C SER A 249 33.15 -3.87 -4.61
N ASN A 250 33.69 -4.25 -3.45
CA ASN A 250 34.76 -5.26 -3.32
C ASN A 250 34.26 -6.71 -3.36
N GLY A 251 32.95 -6.94 -3.55
CA GLY A 251 32.36 -8.28 -3.66
C GLY A 251 32.06 -8.98 -2.32
N HIS A 252 32.32 -8.33 -1.18
CA HIS A 252 31.97 -8.89 0.13
C HIS A 252 30.45 -8.90 0.32
N LYS A 253 29.91 -10.01 0.82
CA LYS A 253 28.50 -10.15 1.17
C LYS A 253 28.31 -10.02 2.67
N SER A 254 27.36 -9.20 3.10
CA SER A 254 27.08 -8.93 4.51
C SER A 254 25.58 -8.85 4.77
N ASP A 255 25.18 -9.11 6.02
CA ASP A 255 23.79 -8.93 6.47
C ASP A 255 23.57 -7.48 6.93
N VAL A 256 22.45 -6.88 6.53
CA VAL A 256 22.14 -5.48 6.86
C VAL A 256 21.97 -5.28 8.36
N LYS A 257 21.24 -6.16 9.05
CA LYS A 257 20.98 -6.02 10.48
C LYS A 257 22.25 -6.21 11.27
N GLU A 258 23.05 -7.22 10.92
CA GLU A 258 24.35 -7.45 11.56
C GLU A 258 25.29 -6.25 11.39
N SER A 259 25.34 -5.67 10.19
CA SER A 259 26.20 -4.53 9.89
C SER A 259 25.80 -3.28 10.67
N LEU A 260 24.50 -3.00 10.81
CA LEU A 260 24.01 -1.90 11.63
C LEU A 260 24.29 -2.13 13.11
N GLN A 261 24.03 -3.34 13.63
CA GLN A 261 24.23 -3.67 15.05
C GLN A 261 25.70 -3.61 15.47
N ARG A 262 26.60 -4.19 14.68
CA ARG A 262 28.04 -4.23 15.03
C ARG A 262 28.70 -2.86 14.97
N ASN A 263 28.23 -1.98 14.08
CA ASN A 263 28.73 -0.62 13.98
C ASN A 263 28.00 0.37 14.90
N ASP A 264 27.01 -0.09 15.68
CA ASP A 264 26.10 0.77 16.47
C ASP A 264 25.50 1.92 15.63
N GLN A 265 25.15 1.61 14.37
CA GLN A 265 24.64 2.57 13.39
C GLN A 265 23.12 2.51 13.31
N LYS A 266 22.52 3.70 13.22
CA LYS A 266 21.13 3.83 12.76
C LYS A 266 21.12 3.83 11.22
N PRO A 267 20.07 3.31 10.59
CA PRO A 267 19.88 3.46 9.14
C PRO A 267 19.98 4.93 8.72
N GLU A 268 20.90 5.22 7.80
CA GLU A 268 20.99 6.49 7.10
C GLU A 268 20.36 6.33 5.71
N PHE A 269 19.67 7.37 5.25
CA PHE A 269 18.99 7.38 3.96
C PHE A 269 19.48 8.55 3.12
N GLU A 270 19.61 8.32 1.82
CA GLU A 270 19.99 9.34 0.85
C GLU A 270 18.97 9.40 -0.28
N TYR A 271 18.55 10.61 -0.65
CA TYR A 271 17.72 10.82 -1.82
C TYR A 271 18.55 10.63 -3.09
N PHE A 272 18.08 9.80 -4.02
CA PHE A 272 18.78 9.54 -5.27
C PHE A 272 17.95 9.89 -6.51
N ALA A 273 16.62 9.99 -6.37
CA ALA A 273 15.75 10.38 -7.47
C ALA A 273 14.45 11.00 -6.98
N LEU A 274 13.90 11.92 -7.77
CA LEU A 274 12.56 12.48 -7.61
C LEU A 274 11.70 12.03 -8.79
N TYR A 275 10.52 11.49 -8.51
CA TYR A 275 9.48 11.25 -9.52
C TYR A 275 8.46 12.38 -9.43
N TYR A 276 8.36 13.18 -10.48
CA TYR A 276 7.59 14.43 -10.49
C TYR A 276 6.65 14.54 -11.69
N ARG A 277 5.69 15.47 -11.59
CA ARG A 277 4.68 15.77 -12.60
C ARG A 277 4.83 17.21 -13.08
N THR A 278 4.96 17.39 -14.39
CA THR A 278 5.01 18.71 -15.02
C THR A 278 3.63 19.37 -15.07
N PRO A 279 3.54 20.70 -15.27
CA PRO A 279 2.26 21.38 -15.49
C PRO A 279 1.48 20.86 -16.71
N ALA A 280 2.17 20.25 -17.69
CA ALA A 280 1.54 19.60 -18.84
C ALA A 280 0.99 18.19 -18.54
N GLY A 281 1.22 17.68 -17.33
CA GLY A 281 0.76 16.36 -16.88
C GLY A 281 1.73 15.21 -17.19
N GLU A 282 2.91 15.50 -17.76
CA GLU A 282 3.95 14.50 -18.00
C GLU A 282 4.59 14.08 -16.67
N LYS A 283 4.99 12.82 -16.56
CA LYS A 283 5.66 12.30 -15.37
C LYS A 283 7.08 11.90 -15.69
N LYS A 284 8.04 12.42 -14.95
CA LYS A 284 9.47 12.31 -15.20
C LYS A 284 10.23 12.01 -13.90
N PHE A 285 11.43 11.49 -14.05
CA PHE A 285 12.45 11.36 -13.01
C PHE A 285 13.56 12.40 -13.19
N LYS A 286 14.13 12.86 -12.07
CA LYS A 286 15.38 13.64 -12.02
C LYS A 286 16.18 13.27 -10.78
N GLU A 287 17.49 13.50 -10.80
CA GLU A 287 18.28 13.50 -9.57
C GLU A 287 17.95 14.76 -8.75
N PRO A 288 17.91 14.68 -7.40
CA PRO A 288 17.68 15.86 -6.56
C PRO A 288 18.80 16.89 -6.76
N ASP A 289 18.44 18.16 -6.95
CA ASP A 289 19.40 19.26 -7.06
C ASP A 289 19.58 20.02 -5.72
N ALA A 290 20.39 21.07 -5.73
CA ALA A 290 20.65 21.87 -4.54
C ALA A 290 19.40 22.59 -4.00
N ASP A 291 18.47 23.01 -4.87
CA ASP A 291 17.21 23.63 -4.44
C ASP A 291 16.34 22.56 -3.75
N ASP A 292 16.25 21.36 -4.32
CA ASP A 292 15.51 20.23 -3.75
C ASP A 292 16.06 19.83 -2.36
N LEU A 293 17.39 19.69 -2.24
CA LEU A 293 18.04 19.37 -0.97
C LEU A 293 17.92 20.49 0.06
N ASN A 294 17.83 21.76 -0.37
CA ASN A 294 17.57 22.87 0.52
C ASN A 294 16.15 22.82 1.10
N LYS A 295 15.15 22.42 0.30
CA LYS A 295 13.77 22.22 0.78
C LYS A 295 13.67 21.13 1.83
N VAL A 296 14.42 20.03 1.67
CA VAL A 296 14.53 18.98 2.70
C VAL A 296 15.04 19.58 4.01
N LYS A 297 16.13 20.36 3.97
CA LYS A 297 16.68 21.02 5.16
C LYS A 297 15.70 22.01 5.80
N GLN A 298 14.94 22.74 4.99
CA GLN A 298 13.89 23.64 5.50
C GLN A 298 12.77 22.85 6.20
N ALA A 299 12.35 21.72 5.64
CA ALA A 299 11.36 20.84 6.27
C ALA A 299 11.88 20.23 7.57
N GLU A 300 13.16 19.81 7.62
CA GLU A 300 13.82 19.32 8.84
C GLU A 300 13.85 20.40 9.93
N ASN A 301 14.28 21.63 9.57
CA ASN A 301 14.29 22.75 10.50
C ASN A 301 12.89 23.06 11.02
N LYS A 302 11.88 23.09 10.13
CA LYS A 302 10.49 23.33 10.50
C LYS A 302 9.97 22.26 11.46
N LEU A 303 10.28 20.98 11.20
CA LEU A 303 9.92 19.88 12.08
C LEU A 303 10.53 20.06 13.47
N GLU A 304 11.82 20.40 13.57
CA GLU A 304 12.47 20.64 14.86
C GLU A 304 11.86 21.83 15.62
N GLU A 305 11.46 22.90 14.91
CA GLU A 305 10.78 24.06 15.52
C GLU A 305 9.43 23.71 16.15
N ILE A 306 8.62 22.89 15.48
CA ILE A 306 7.26 22.55 15.93
C ILE A 306 7.18 21.21 16.66
N ARG A 307 8.31 20.51 16.83
CA ARG A 307 8.37 19.10 17.27
C ARG A 307 7.63 18.85 18.58
N GLU A 308 7.79 19.74 19.54
CA GLU A 308 7.20 19.63 20.88
C GLU A 308 5.68 19.89 20.90
N GLU A 309 5.17 20.54 19.86
CA GLU A 309 3.73 20.80 19.69
C GLU A 309 3.01 19.65 18.97
N LEU A 310 3.76 18.85 18.21
CA LEU A 310 3.21 17.74 17.46
C LEU A 310 2.96 16.52 18.36
N PRO A 311 1.87 15.76 18.12
CA PRO A 311 1.56 14.54 18.87
C PRO A 311 2.43 13.36 18.39
N ILE A 312 3.76 13.50 18.40
CA ILE A 312 4.70 12.47 17.97
C ILE A 312 4.83 11.41 19.07
N PRO A 313 4.49 10.14 18.81
CA PRO A 313 4.65 9.08 19.81
C PRO A 313 6.11 8.90 20.21
N SER A 314 6.44 9.18 21.47
CA SER A 314 7.78 9.02 22.05
C SER A 314 7.92 7.77 22.94
N GLN A 315 6.84 7.01 23.08
CA GLN A 315 6.80 5.81 23.92
C GLN A 315 7.78 4.75 23.39
N LYS A 316 8.70 4.31 24.25
CA LYS A 316 9.56 3.16 23.95
C LYS A 316 8.70 1.91 23.74
N ILE A 317 8.99 1.18 22.67
CA ILE A 317 8.36 -0.10 22.41
C ILE A 317 8.84 -1.08 23.51
N PRO A 318 7.94 -1.66 24.32
CA PRO A 318 8.32 -2.59 25.38
C PRO A 318 8.85 -3.90 24.80
N ASP A 319 9.80 -4.54 25.50
CA ASP A 319 10.32 -5.85 25.09
C ASP A 319 9.22 -6.92 25.03
N GLY A 320 9.17 -7.69 23.94
CA GLY A 320 8.24 -8.80 23.75
C GLY A 320 8.71 -9.73 22.63
N ASP A 321 8.04 -10.88 22.47
CA ASP A 321 8.43 -11.94 21.52
C ASP A 321 8.60 -11.41 20.07
N LYS A 322 7.80 -10.42 19.67
CA LYS A 322 7.86 -9.82 18.33
C LYS A 322 8.76 -8.60 18.21
N THR A 323 9.18 -7.97 19.31
CA THR A 323 10.05 -6.79 19.23
C THR A 323 11.50 -7.16 18.98
N ARG A 324 11.86 -8.44 19.17
CA ARG A 324 13.15 -9.02 18.74
C ARG A 324 13.26 -9.23 17.22
N ALA A 325 12.17 -9.05 16.48
CA ALA A 325 12.11 -9.20 15.02
C ALA A 325 12.16 -7.86 14.26
N LEU A 326 11.92 -6.74 14.97
CA LEU A 326 12.26 -5.40 14.50
C LEU A 326 13.79 -5.33 14.41
#